data_AF-A0A0B1TMU3-F1
#
_entry.id   AF-A0A0B1TMU3-F1
#
_cell.length_a   1.000
_cell.length_b   1.000
_cell.length_c   1.000
_cell.angle_alpha   90.00
_cell.angle_beta   90.00
_cell.angle_gamma   90.00
#
_symmetry.space_group_name_H-M   'P 1'
#
loop_
_entity.id
_entity.type
_entity.pdbx_description
1 polymer ?
#
loop_
_entity_poly.entity_id
_entity_poly.type
_entity_poly.pdbx_seq_one_letter_code
_entity_poly.pdbx_strand_id
1 'polypeptide(L)'
;MTSFPSTAFSAAQSKWIAKRCIVYPSVKRVLNNWELIKQKRVLDVGCGTGKSPQLVVGLDSSKEMIEIAKNTFRDKGHQFLHCSILNADLRGFDVAVAFFALDFLENRQQLTKAIQNIFNSLKSDGVLVAGVPNGVKNFNPVKEEGQKLGVAINLDSDANLYDGRRLRVEFSITEVCESSSTAM
;
A
#
# COMPACT_ATOMS: atom_id res chain seq x y z
N MET A 1 16.82 -11.60 -14.05
CA MET A 1 15.68 -11.18 -13.21
C MET A 1 14.43 -11.30 -14.05
N THR A 2 13.44 -12.06 -13.58
CA THR A 2 12.10 -12.07 -14.18
C THR A 2 11.47 -10.70 -14.02
N SER A 3 10.77 -10.22 -15.06
CA SER A 3 10.07 -8.94 -15.00
C SER A 3 9.00 -8.96 -13.90
N PHE A 4 8.87 -7.87 -13.13
CA PHE A 4 7.79 -7.71 -12.17
C PHE A 4 6.42 -7.91 -12.85
N PRO A 5 5.50 -8.73 -12.30
CA PRO A 5 4.23 -9.06 -12.96
C PRO A 5 3.21 -7.92 -12.80
N SER A 6 3.45 -6.76 -13.45
CA SER A 6 2.73 -5.52 -13.16
C SER A 6 1.23 -5.62 -13.45
N THR A 7 0.84 -6.29 -14.54
CA THR A 7 -0.56 -6.54 -14.87
C THR A 7 -1.29 -7.35 -13.79
N ALA A 8 -0.72 -8.49 -13.37
CA ALA A 8 -1.33 -9.35 -12.35
C ALA A 8 -1.40 -8.63 -10.99
N PHE A 9 -0.34 -7.92 -10.60
CA PHE A 9 -0.30 -7.15 -9.37
C PHE A 9 -1.31 -5.98 -9.39
N SER A 10 -1.42 -5.24 -10.50
CA SER A 10 -2.39 -4.15 -10.64
C SER A 10 -3.84 -4.64 -10.58
N ALA A 11 -4.12 -5.79 -11.20
CA ALA A 11 -5.42 -6.44 -11.13
C ALA A 11 -5.75 -6.87 -9.69
N ALA A 12 -4.77 -7.44 -8.98
CA ALA A 12 -4.90 -7.77 -7.56
C ALA A 12 -5.12 -6.51 -6.70
N GLN A 13 -4.28 -5.48 -6.82
CA GLN A 13 -4.42 -4.23 -6.07
C GLN A 13 -5.82 -3.62 -6.20
N SER A 14 -6.41 -3.66 -7.40
CA SER A 14 -7.73 -3.06 -7.65
C SER A 14 -8.85 -3.78 -6.89
N LYS A 15 -8.65 -5.03 -6.47
CA LYS A 15 -9.60 -5.79 -5.65
C LYS A 15 -9.50 -5.50 -4.13
N TRP A 16 -8.35 -4.99 -3.64
CA TRP A 16 -8.07 -4.85 -2.20
C TRP A 16 -7.71 -3.41 -1.78
N ILE A 17 -6.83 -2.73 -2.51
CA ILE A 17 -6.38 -1.35 -2.22
C ILE A 17 -7.48 -0.33 -2.55
N ALA A 18 -8.27 -0.58 -3.60
CA ALA A 18 -9.35 0.32 -4.02
C ALA A 18 -10.69 0.07 -3.33
N LYS A 19 -10.83 -0.99 -2.51
CA LYS A 19 -12.00 -1.11 -1.62
C LYS A 19 -11.90 -0.02 -0.57
N ARG A 20 -12.87 0.91 -0.62
CA ARG A 20 -12.98 2.13 0.21
C ARG A 20 -12.76 1.94 1.72
N CYS A 21 -12.81 0.71 2.22
CA CYS A 21 -12.99 0.42 3.64
C CYS A 21 -11.70 0.03 4.40
N ILE A 22 -10.56 -0.19 3.74
CA ILE A 22 -9.36 -0.73 4.43
C ILE A 22 -8.15 0.21 4.32
N VAL A 23 -7.59 0.36 3.12
CA VAL A 23 -6.34 1.12 2.92
C VAL A 23 -6.60 2.63 2.95
N TYR A 24 -7.64 3.08 2.26
CA TYR A 24 -7.94 4.50 2.11
C TYR A 24 -8.13 5.27 3.44
N PRO A 25 -8.91 4.78 4.43
CA PRO A 25 -9.05 5.48 5.71
C PRO A 25 -7.73 5.57 6.47
N SER A 26 -6.90 4.52 6.41
CA SER A 26 -5.59 4.47 7.06
C SER A 26 -4.62 5.46 6.43
N VAL A 27 -4.56 5.51 5.10
CA VAL A 27 -3.75 6.49 4.35
C VAL A 27 -4.23 7.92 4.63
N LYS A 28 -5.55 8.15 4.59
CA LYS A 28 -6.14 9.45 4.91
C LYS A 28 -5.78 9.89 6.33
N ARG A 29 -5.83 8.99 7.32
CA ARG A 29 -5.50 9.28 8.71
C ARG A 29 -4.02 9.62 8.88
N VAL A 30 -3.11 8.80 8.36
CA VAL A 30 -1.65 9.04 8.53
C VAL A 30 -1.18 10.29 7.78
N LEU A 31 -1.86 10.66 6.70
CA LEU A 31 -1.62 11.92 5.98
C LEU A 31 -2.40 13.11 6.56
N ASN A 32 -2.90 12.98 7.80
CA ASN A 32 -3.66 14.00 8.51
C ASN A 32 -4.82 14.59 7.67
N ASN A 33 -5.74 13.72 7.23
CA ASN A 33 -6.83 14.08 6.33
C ASN A 33 -6.37 14.81 5.05
N TRP A 34 -5.20 14.41 4.53
CA TRP A 34 -4.51 14.97 3.36
C TRP A 34 -3.82 16.31 3.57
N GLU A 35 -3.95 16.95 4.74
CA GLU A 35 -3.32 18.26 4.99
C GLU A 35 -1.79 18.18 4.97
N LEU A 36 -1.20 17.01 5.25
CA LEU A 36 0.26 16.84 5.21
C LEU A 36 0.82 17.00 3.78
N ILE A 37 0.05 16.63 2.75
CA ILE A 37 0.51 16.63 1.34
C ILE A 37 -0.09 17.75 0.51
N LYS A 38 -1.06 18.49 1.06
CA LYS A 38 -1.77 19.56 0.37
C LYS A 38 -0.83 20.70 0.02
N GLN A 39 -0.79 21.06 -1.27
CA GLN A 39 0.10 22.11 -1.80
C GLN A 39 1.59 21.88 -1.48
N LYS A 40 2.00 20.62 -1.27
CA LYS A 40 3.38 20.22 -1.02
C LYS A 40 4.00 19.59 -2.27
N ARG A 41 5.31 19.64 -2.36
CA ARG A 41 6.06 18.87 -3.35
C ARG A 41 6.26 17.45 -2.82
N VAL A 42 5.48 16.51 -3.36
CA VAL A 42 5.41 15.12 -2.89
C VAL A 42 6.20 14.19 -3.82
N LEU A 43 7.06 13.36 -3.21
CA LEU A 43 7.69 12.21 -3.84
C LEU A 43 6.91 10.93 -3.48
N ASP A 44 6.48 10.16 -4.46
CA ASP A 44 5.86 8.84 -4.23
C ASP A 44 6.77 7.72 -4.71
N VAL A 45 7.28 6.98 -3.72
CA VAL A 45 8.26 5.92 -3.85
C VAL A 45 7.52 4.61 -4.07
N GLY A 46 7.74 3.98 -5.23
CA GLY A 46 6.98 2.81 -5.63
C GLY A 46 5.54 3.17 -6.00
N CYS A 47 5.36 4.19 -6.84
CA CYS A 47 4.06 4.77 -7.14
C CYS A 47 3.09 3.81 -7.88
N GLY A 48 3.59 2.69 -8.41
CA GLY A 48 2.82 1.75 -9.20
C GLY A 48 2.12 2.44 -10.36
N THR A 49 0.82 2.20 -10.51
CA THR A 49 0.00 2.82 -11.56
C THR A 49 -0.47 4.26 -11.23
N GLY A 50 0.08 4.90 -10.19
CA GLY A 50 -0.16 6.32 -9.88
C GLY A 50 -1.43 6.64 -9.10
N LYS A 51 -1.96 5.73 -8.26
CA LYS A 51 -3.28 5.92 -7.61
C LYS A 51 -3.37 7.06 -6.56
N SER A 52 -2.27 7.73 -6.23
CA SER A 52 -2.30 8.83 -5.25
C SER A 52 -2.66 10.17 -5.94
N PRO A 53 -3.73 10.87 -5.53
CA PRO A 53 -4.32 11.97 -6.30
C PRO A 53 -3.63 13.34 -6.16
N GLN A 54 -2.57 13.47 -5.34
CA GLN A 54 -1.89 14.74 -5.04
C GLN A 54 -0.37 14.65 -5.28
N LEU A 55 0.04 13.83 -6.25
CA LEU A 55 1.46 13.57 -6.52
C LEU A 55 2.06 14.64 -7.41
N VAL A 56 3.30 15.01 -7.09
CA VAL A 56 4.11 15.84 -7.97
C VAL A 56 5.10 14.97 -8.76
N VAL A 57 5.79 14.04 -8.09
CA VAL A 57 6.72 13.10 -8.73
C VAL A 57 6.53 11.68 -8.20
N GLY A 58 6.22 10.73 -9.07
CA GLY A 58 6.18 9.30 -8.77
C GLY A 58 7.36 8.56 -9.38
N LEU A 59 7.99 7.65 -8.63
CA LEU A 59 9.01 6.74 -9.14
C LEU A 59 8.61 5.29 -8.92
N ASP A 60 8.94 4.44 -9.88
CA ASP A 60 8.75 3.00 -9.79
C ASP A 60 9.86 2.30 -10.60
N SER A 61 10.33 1.15 -10.10
CA SER A 61 11.32 0.33 -10.80
C SER A 61 10.73 -0.46 -11.97
N SER A 62 9.40 -0.64 -12.02
CA SER A 62 8.71 -1.27 -13.14
C SER A 62 8.42 -0.27 -14.25
N LYS A 63 8.98 -0.53 -15.44
CA LYS A 63 8.72 0.26 -16.64
C LYS A 63 7.23 0.24 -17.02
N GLU A 64 6.62 -0.93 -16.94
CA GLU A 64 5.20 -1.15 -17.26
C GLU A 64 4.29 -0.35 -16.32
N MET A 65 4.59 -0.30 -15.01
CA MET A 65 3.84 0.52 -14.05
C MET A 65 3.88 2.00 -14.41
N ILE A 66 5.06 2.51 -14.76
CA ILE A 66 5.24 3.91 -15.16
C ILE A 66 4.52 4.22 -16.47
N GLU A 67 4.51 3.31 -17.44
CA GLU A 67 3.75 3.47 -18.68
C GLU A 67 2.25 3.56 -18.40
N ILE A 68 1.72 2.69 -17.52
CA ILE A 68 0.32 2.74 -17.09
C ILE A 68 0.02 4.05 -16.36
N ALA A 69 0.87 4.46 -15.42
CA ALA A 69 0.69 5.70 -14.65
C ALA A 69 0.66 6.93 -15.56
N LYS A 70 1.63 7.04 -16.50
CA LYS A 70 1.68 8.13 -17.48
C LYS A 70 0.43 8.19 -18.35
N ASN A 71 -0.09 7.05 -18.78
CA ASN A 71 -1.32 7.00 -19.57
C ASN A 71 -2.55 7.38 -18.73
N THR A 72 -2.60 6.99 -17.46
CA THR A 72 -3.73 7.29 -16.56
C THR A 72 -3.78 8.77 -16.16
N PHE A 73 -2.63 9.45 -16.08
CA PHE A 73 -2.50 10.82 -15.53
C PHE A 73 -1.94 11.84 -16.53
N ARG A 74 -2.02 11.56 -17.84
CA ARG A 74 -1.38 12.34 -18.92
C ARG A 74 -1.58 13.85 -18.83
N ASP A 75 -2.73 14.32 -18.32
CA ASP A 75 -3.11 15.74 -18.30
C ASP A 75 -3.07 16.39 -16.90
N LYS A 76 -2.50 15.72 -15.89
CA LYS A 76 -2.58 16.20 -14.49
C LYS A 76 -1.31 16.88 -13.97
N GLY A 77 -0.32 17.15 -14.82
CA GLY A 77 0.95 17.80 -14.42
C GLY A 77 1.82 16.95 -13.48
N HIS A 78 1.56 15.65 -13.37
CA HIS A 78 2.33 14.71 -12.58
C HIS A 78 3.55 14.22 -13.37
N GLN A 79 4.71 14.10 -12.72
CA GLN A 79 5.90 13.52 -13.33
C GLN A 79 6.08 12.07 -12.89
N PHE A 80 6.24 11.14 -13.83
CA PHE A 80 6.50 9.73 -13.53
C PHE A 80 7.86 9.28 -14.07
N LEU A 81 8.70 8.75 -13.18
CA LEU A 81 10.08 8.37 -13.44
C LEU A 81 10.25 6.85 -13.33
N HIS A 82 10.75 6.22 -14.39
CA HIS A 82 11.19 4.83 -14.33
C HIS A 82 12.57 4.80 -13.66
N CYS A 83 12.58 4.55 -12.36
CA CYS A 83 13.77 4.60 -11.53
C CYS A 83 13.56 3.78 -10.25
N SER A 84 14.58 3.03 -9.83
CA SER A 84 14.61 2.43 -8.50
C SER A 84 15.04 3.48 -7.48
N ILE A 85 14.37 3.51 -6.32
CA ILE A 85 14.77 4.38 -5.20
C ILE A 85 16.22 4.14 -4.77
N LEU A 86 16.79 2.95 -5.03
CA LEU A 86 18.19 2.62 -4.73
C LEU A 86 19.19 3.44 -5.56
N ASN A 87 18.75 4.04 -6.67
CA ASN A 87 19.57 4.78 -7.62
C ASN A 87 19.05 6.21 -7.87
N ALA A 88 18.00 6.63 -7.15
CA ALA A 88 17.42 7.95 -7.33
C ALA A 88 18.32 9.04 -6.72
N ASP A 89 18.59 10.09 -7.50
CA ASP A 89 19.19 11.35 -7.04
C ASP A 89 18.19 12.47 -7.30
N LEU A 90 17.22 12.58 -6.39
CA LEU A 90 16.15 13.56 -6.43
C LEU A 90 16.25 14.40 -5.16
N ARG A 91 15.80 15.67 -5.18
CA ARG A 91 15.93 16.59 -4.05
C ARG A 91 14.80 17.60 -3.95
N GLY A 92 14.61 18.14 -2.75
CA GLY A 92 13.75 19.29 -2.48
C GLY A 92 12.27 18.95 -2.35
N PHE A 93 11.96 17.78 -1.80
CA PHE A 93 10.58 17.36 -1.49
C PHE A 93 10.21 17.73 -0.06
N ASP A 94 8.98 18.22 0.13
CA ASP A 94 8.43 18.49 1.45
C ASP A 94 7.98 17.19 2.12
N VAL A 95 7.45 16.25 1.33
CA VAL A 95 6.96 14.97 1.80
C VAL A 95 7.37 13.87 0.84
N ALA A 96 7.80 12.73 1.39
CA ALA A 96 7.95 11.49 0.66
C ALA A 96 6.93 10.49 1.21
N VAL A 97 6.23 9.81 0.31
CA VAL A 97 5.33 8.71 0.66
C VAL A 97 5.85 7.40 0.09
N ALA A 98 5.73 6.32 0.85
CA ALA A 98 6.15 4.98 0.45
C ALA A 98 5.16 3.94 1.00
N PHE A 99 4.02 3.80 0.32
CA PHE A 99 2.98 2.84 0.71
C PHE A 99 3.13 1.54 -0.08
N PHE A 100 3.36 0.43 0.62
CA PHE A 100 3.52 -0.91 0.02
C PHE A 100 4.64 -0.98 -1.03
N ALA A 101 5.73 -0.24 -0.78
CA ALA A 101 6.88 -0.14 -1.68
C ALA A 101 8.17 -0.68 -1.06
N LEU A 102 8.40 -0.40 0.23
CA LEU A 102 9.65 -0.78 0.92
C LEU A 102 9.75 -2.29 1.16
N ASP A 103 8.62 -3.00 1.15
CA ASP A 103 8.52 -4.45 1.28
C ASP A 103 8.99 -5.22 0.03
N PHE A 104 9.22 -4.54 -1.10
CA PHE A 104 9.85 -5.13 -2.28
C PHE A 104 11.38 -5.12 -2.24
N LEU A 105 12.00 -4.54 -1.21
CA LEU A 105 13.45 -4.51 -1.06
C LEU A 105 13.96 -5.84 -0.51
N GLU A 106 14.93 -6.44 -1.19
CA GLU A 106 15.30 -7.85 -1.00
C GLU A 106 16.03 -8.12 0.32
N ASN A 107 16.69 -7.10 0.86
CA ASN A 107 17.53 -7.24 2.04
C ASN A 107 17.69 -5.92 2.81
N ARG A 108 18.25 -6.02 4.01
CA ARG A 108 18.46 -4.89 4.92
C ARG A 108 19.34 -3.81 4.29
N GLN A 109 20.34 -4.17 3.49
CA GLN A 109 21.23 -3.20 2.84
C GLN A 109 20.46 -2.35 1.82
N GLN A 110 19.61 -2.97 1.01
CA GLN A 110 18.72 -2.26 0.10
C GLN A 110 17.73 -1.36 0.86
N LEU A 111 17.12 -1.86 1.95
CA LEU A 111 16.23 -1.06 2.79
C LEU A 111 16.94 0.18 3.37
N THR A 112 18.12 0.00 3.97
CA THR A 112 18.92 1.12 4.50
C THR A 112 19.25 2.13 3.42
N LYS A 113 19.69 1.66 2.23
CA LYS A 113 20.02 2.54 1.10
C LYS A 113 18.78 3.30 0.60
N ALA A 114 17.63 2.63 0.49
CA ALA A 114 16.39 3.28 0.09
C ALA A 114 15.99 4.37 1.07
N ILE A 115 16.00 4.10 2.38
CA ILE A 115 15.69 5.10 3.41
C ILE A 115 16.66 6.29 3.33
N GLN A 116 17.96 6.03 3.14
CA GLN A 116 18.95 7.10 2.98
C GLN A 116 18.68 7.98 1.74
N ASN A 117 18.34 7.37 0.60
CA ASN A 117 18.04 8.11 -0.62
C ASN A 117 16.73 8.90 -0.49
N ILE A 118 15.72 8.35 0.19
CA ILE A 118 14.50 9.08 0.54
C ILE A 118 14.82 10.28 1.42
N PHE A 119 15.62 10.08 2.47
CA PHE A 119 16.06 11.16 3.36
C PHE A 119 16.81 12.25 2.59
N ASN A 120 17.75 11.89 1.71
CA ASN A 120 18.48 12.85 0.87
C ASN A 120 17.58 13.58 -0.13
N SER A 121 16.42 13.01 -0.46
CA SER A 121 15.43 13.64 -1.33
C SER A 121 14.59 14.70 -0.62
N LEU A 122 14.45 14.59 0.69
CA LEU A 122 13.66 15.51 1.50
C LEU A 122 14.41 16.83 1.76
N LYS A 123 13.64 17.89 1.98
CA LYS A 123 14.12 19.12 2.63
C LYS A 123 14.51 18.82 4.08
N SER A 124 15.21 19.74 4.73
CA SER A 124 15.65 19.58 6.12
C SER A 124 14.48 19.40 7.12
N ASP A 125 13.31 19.96 6.80
CA ASP A 125 12.06 19.83 7.54
C ASP A 125 11.07 18.83 6.89
N GLY A 126 11.54 18.09 5.88
CA GLY A 126 10.71 17.17 5.12
C GLY A 126 10.36 15.91 5.89
N VAL A 127 9.22 15.32 5.56
CA VAL A 127 8.68 14.15 6.27
C VAL A 127 8.57 12.95 5.35
N LEU A 128 9.01 11.78 5.83
CA LEU A 128 8.67 10.49 5.23
C LEU A 128 7.43 9.91 5.91
N VAL A 129 6.44 9.52 5.11
CA VAL A 129 5.31 8.68 5.54
C VAL A 129 5.36 7.35 4.80
N ALA A 130 5.63 6.27 5.52
CA ALA A 130 5.67 4.93 4.96
C ALA A 130 4.55 4.07 5.55
N GLY A 131 3.95 3.23 4.70
CA GLY A 131 3.06 2.16 5.14
C GLY A 131 3.61 0.85 4.63
N VAL A 132 4.00 -0.03 5.54
CA VAL A 132 4.44 -1.39 5.23
C VAL A 132 3.46 -2.38 5.84
N PRO A 133 3.17 -3.51 5.18
CA PRO A 133 2.47 -4.60 5.83
C PRO A 133 3.24 -5.01 7.09
N ASN A 134 2.52 -5.29 8.18
CA ASN A 134 3.14 -5.87 9.36
C ASN A 134 3.63 -7.28 9.01
N GLY A 135 4.94 -7.42 8.77
CA GLY A 135 5.57 -8.72 8.64
C GLY A 135 5.70 -9.35 10.03
N VAL A 136 4.90 -10.36 10.33
CA VAL A 136 5.02 -11.11 11.59
C VAL A 136 5.48 -12.52 11.28
N LYS A 137 6.60 -12.92 11.91
CA LYS A 137 7.27 -14.21 11.69
C LYS A 137 6.37 -15.43 11.96
N ASN A 138 5.25 -15.22 12.67
CA ASN A 138 4.22 -16.21 13.03
C ASN A 138 2.78 -15.64 12.89
N PHE A 139 2.52 -14.72 11.95
CA PHE A 139 1.18 -14.14 11.79
C PHE A 139 0.16 -15.23 11.42
N ASN A 140 -0.86 -15.41 12.25
CA ASN A 140 -2.02 -16.22 11.92
C ASN A 140 -3.21 -15.30 11.59
N PRO A 141 -3.50 -15.06 10.29
CA PRO A 141 -4.55 -14.11 9.91
C PRO A 141 -5.93 -14.47 10.49
N VAL A 142 -6.24 -15.77 10.65
CA VAL A 142 -7.53 -16.21 11.18
C VAL A 142 -7.73 -15.77 12.64
N LYS A 143 -6.71 -15.97 13.49
CA LYS A 143 -6.80 -15.65 14.92
C LYS A 143 -6.62 -14.15 15.17
N GLU A 144 -5.71 -13.49 14.47
CA GLU A 144 -5.39 -12.09 14.71
C GLU A 144 -6.43 -11.14 14.08
N GLU A 145 -7.00 -11.45 12.90
CA GLU A 145 -8.15 -10.71 12.38
C GLU A 145 -9.42 -11.03 13.16
N GLY A 146 -9.57 -12.28 13.62
CA GLY A 146 -10.63 -12.71 14.52
C GLY A 146 -10.72 -11.89 15.81
N GLN A 147 -9.59 -11.68 16.48
CA GLN A 147 -9.51 -10.84 17.67
C GLN A 147 -9.80 -9.37 17.38
N LYS A 148 -9.36 -8.87 16.22
CA LYS A 148 -9.53 -7.47 15.84
C LYS A 148 -10.94 -7.13 15.38
N LEU A 149 -11.61 -8.06 14.69
CA LEU A 149 -12.92 -7.87 14.08
C LEU A 149 -14.06 -8.52 14.87
N GLY A 150 -13.73 -9.25 15.94
CA GLY A 150 -14.70 -10.00 16.76
C GLY A 150 -15.22 -11.27 16.09
N VAL A 151 -14.79 -11.58 14.87
CA VAL A 151 -15.22 -12.75 14.09
C VAL A 151 -14.07 -13.29 13.22
N ALA A 152 -13.84 -14.60 13.31
CA ALA A 152 -12.89 -15.33 12.49
C ALA A 152 -13.61 -16.33 11.58
N ILE A 153 -13.13 -16.53 10.36
CA ILE A 153 -13.59 -17.62 9.50
C ILE A 153 -12.73 -18.85 9.80
N ASN A 154 -13.35 -19.92 10.31
CA ASN A 154 -12.69 -21.19 10.53
C ASN A 154 -12.69 -22.00 9.21
N LEU A 155 -11.49 -22.30 8.72
CA LEU A 155 -11.21 -23.05 7.49
C LEU A 155 -10.65 -24.46 7.76
N ASP A 156 -11.05 -25.12 8.86
CA ASP A 156 -10.62 -26.46 9.28
C ASP A 156 -10.28 -27.38 8.10
N SER A 157 -9.03 -27.88 8.06
CA SER A 157 -8.34 -28.84 7.15
C SER A 157 -8.74 -29.02 5.68
N ASP A 158 -9.76 -28.33 5.17
CA ASP A 158 -10.29 -28.44 3.82
C ASP A 158 -10.26 -27.07 3.14
N ALA A 159 -9.13 -26.86 2.46
CA ALA A 159 -8.75 -25.61 1.81
C ALA A 159 -9.56 -25.28 0.53
N ASN A 160 -10.48 -26.15 0.10
CA ASN A 160 -11.22 -25.97 -1.15
C ASN A 160 -12.41 -25.01 -0.98
N LEU A 161 -12.18 -23.73 -1.26
CA LEU A 161 -13.20 -22.68 -1.28
C LEU A 161 -13.95 -22.67 -2.63
N TYR A 162 -15.28 -22.64 -2.61
CA TYR A 162 -16.13 -22.50 -3.80
C TYR A 162 -17.41 -21.71 -3.47
N ASP A 163 -18.02 -21.13 -4.49
CA ASP A 163 -19.21 -20.28 -4.36
C ASP A 163 -20.40 -21.07 -3.81
N GLY A 164 -21.09 -20.50 -2.81
CA GLY A 164 -22.25 -21.12 -2.14
C GLY A 164 -21.91 -21.99 -0.92
N ARG A 165 -20.63 -22.20 -0.61
CA ARG A 165 -20.21 -22.94 0.60
C ARG A 165 -20.55 -22.15 1.87
N ARG A 166 -21.14 -22.84 2.86
CA ARG A 166 -21.31 -22.31 4.22
C ARG A 166 -20.02 -22.48 4.99
N LEU A 167 -19.43 -21.36 5.41
CA LEU A 167 -18.20 -21.34 6.21
C LEU A 167 -18.54 -21.28 7.69
N ARG A 168 -17.77 -22.01 8.49
CA ARG A 168 -17.86 -21.90 9.95
C ARG A 168 -17.20 -20.59 10.36
N VAL A 169 -17.88 -19.81 11.17
CA VAL A 169 -17.32 -18.59 11.77
C VAL A 169 -17.30 -18.72 13.27
N GLU A 170 -16.25 -18.21 13.89
CA GLU A 170 -16.05 -18.20 15.33
C GLU A 170 -16.06 -16.76 15.81
N PHE A 171 -16.96 -16.45 16.74
CA PHE A 171 -17.04 -15.13 17.33
C PHE A 171 -16.17 -15.07 18.58
N SER A 172 -15.21 -14.15 18.59
CA SER A 172 -14.35 -13.91 19.75
C SER A 172 -15.02 -12.86 20.63
N ILE A 173 -15.85 -13.31 21.57
CA ILE A 173 -16.63 -12.41 22.41
C ILE A 173 -15.77 -11.92 23.59
N THR A 174 -15.21 -10.72 23.46
CA THR A 174 -14.98 -9.84 24.61
C THR A 174 -15.71 -8.53 24.32
N GLU A 175 -17.00 -8.50 24.68
CA GLU A 175 -17.93 -7.35 24.74
C GLU A 175 -18.19 -6.52 23.45
N VAL A 176 -19.24 -6.97 22.76
CA VAL A 176 -20.37 -6.27 22.09
C VAL A 176 -20.16 -4.92 21.38
N CYS A 177 -20.42 -4.90 20.07
CA CYS A 177 -21.32 -3.92 19.45
C CYS A 177 -22.16 -4.60 18.36
N GLU A 178 -23.41 -4.15 18.26
CA GLU A 178 -24.59 -4.84 17.72
C GLU A 178 -24.55 -5.23 16.24
N SER A 179 -25.37 -6.23 15.94
CA SER A 179 -25.57 -6.94 14.67
C SER A 179 -25.95 -6.06 13.47
N SER A 180 -25.45 -6.42 12.28
CA SER A 180 -26.20 -6.24 11.04
C SER A 180 -26.18 -7.52 10.20
N SER A 181 -27.37 -7.92 9.74
CA SER A 181 -27.58 -9.01 8.80
C SER A 181 -27.34 -8.54 7.37
N THR A 182 -26.64 -9.33 6.56
CA THR A 182 -26.82 -9.29 5.11
C THR A 182 -27.35 -10.63 4.63
N ALA A 183 -28.59 -10.59 4.16
CA ALA A 183 -29.23 -11.64 3.38
C ALA A 183 -28.72 -11.58 1.93
N MET A 184 -28.54 -12.79 1.37
CA MET A 184 -28.21 -13.19 -0.02
C MET A 184 -27.05 -12.50 -0.72
#